data_AF-A0A8T3ZDE2-F1
#
_entry.id   AF-A0A8T3ZDE2-F1
#
_cell.length_a   1.000
_cell.length_b   1.000
_cell.length_c   1.000
_cell.angle_alpha   90.00
_cell.angle_beta   90.00
_cell.angle_gamma   90.00
#
_symmetry.space_group_name_H-M   'P 1'
#
loop_
_entity.id
_entity.type
_entity.pdbx_description
1 polymer ?
#
loop_
_entity_poly.entity_id
_entity_poly.type
_entity_poly.pdbx_seq_one_letter_code
_entity_poly.pdbx_strand_id
1 'polypeptide(L)'
;MSAKSLDDGDIVCPECAKACKPAMIDVAGEKIGGWRCSCGYEMIRPKDFEKAYLFLQARKRERVKISKRGNSYMVTIPKAIADVIGIDKDKTAEIFLKDPHTISIIV
;
A
#
# COMPACT_ATOMS: atom_id res chain seq x y z
N MET A 1 9.43 -29.93 -14.96
CA MET A 1 8.96 -28.73 -15.69
C MET A 1 9.12 -27.55 -14.76
N SER A 2 10.15 -26.72 -14.96
CA SER A 2 10.44 -25.58 -14.08
C SER A 2 9.31 -24.56 -14.14
N ALA A 3 8.74 -24.24 -12.98
CA ALA A 3 7.94 -23.05 -12.80
C ALA A 3 8.81 -21.84 -13.16
N LYS A 4 8.63 -21.29 -14.37
CA LYS A 4 9.17 -19.98 -14.71
C LYS A 4 8.45 -19.01 -13.76
N SER A 5 9.20 -18.48 -12.82
CA SER A 5 8.75 -17.49 -11.84
C SER A 5 8.02 -16.38 -12.59
N LEU A 6 6.78 -16.11 -12.18
CA LEU A 6 6.00 -14.97 -12.67
C LEU A 6 6.70 -13.62 -12.41
N ASP A 7 7.81 -13.63 -11.66
CA ASP A 7 8.57 -12.45 -11.29
C ASP A 7 9.54 -11.93 -12.35
N ASP A 8 9.98 -12.77 -13.30
CA ASP A 8 11.01 -12.45 -14.32
C ASP A 8 10.68 -13.07 -15.71
N GLY A 9 9.40 -13.23 -16.02
CA GLY A 9 8.93 -13.83 -17.26
C GLY A 9 8.39 -12.83 -18.28
N ASP A 10 8.49 -13.17 -19.57
CA ASP A 10 7.69 -12.56 -20.64
C ASP A 10 6.21 -12.87 -20.37
N ILE A 11 5.51 -11.90 -19.77
CA ILE A 11 4.08 -12.02 -19.49
C ILE A 11 3.28 -11.69 -20.73
N VAL A 12 2.27 -12.52 -20.98
CA VAL A 12 1.32 -12.34 -22.08
C VAL A 12 0.07 -11.67 -21.54
N CYS A 13 -0.44 -10.68 -22.27
CA CYS A 13 -1.67 -9.98 -21.93
C CYS A 13 -2.89 -10.91 -22.05
N PRO A 14 -3.75 -11.01 -21.02
CA PRO A 14 -4.96 -11.83 -21.10
C PRO A 14 -5.99 -11.29 -22.11
N GLU A 15 -5.99 -9.97 -22.37
CA GLU A 15 -6.95 -9.31 -23.27
C GLU A 15 -6.60 -9.47 -24.75
N CYS A 16 -5.34 -9.28 -25.12
CA CYS A 16 -4.92 -9.24 -26.53
C CYS A 16 -3.85 -10.25 -26.91
N ALA A 17 -3.46 -11.13 -25.97
CA ALA A 17 -2.44 -12.18 -26.15
C ALA A 17 -1.06 -11.68 -26.62
N LYS A 18 -0.77 -10.37 -26.53
CA LYS A 18 0.53 -9.78 -26.86
C LYS A 18 1.46 -9.77 -25.65
N ALA A 19 2.77 -9.82 -25.91
CA ALA A 19 3.78 -9.68 -24.87
C ALA A 19 3.70 -8.31 -24.18
N CYS A 20 3.68 -8.31 -22.85
CA CYS A 20 3.69 -7.12 -22.02
C CYS A 20 5.11 -6.68 -21.71
N LYS A 21 5.30 -5.37 -21.53
CA LYS A 21 6.60 -4.80 -21.16
C LYS A 21 6.61 -4.44 -19.68
N PRO A 22 7.74 -4.62 -18.97
CA PRO A 22 7.88 -4.13 -17.60
C PRO A 22 7.56 -2.64 -17.52
N ALA A 23 6.77 -2.25 -16.53
CA ALA A 23 6.35 -0.86 -16.31
C ALA A 23 6.15 -0.58 -14.82
N MET A 24 6.20 0.70 -14.45
CA MET A 24 5.72 1.17 -13.15
C MET A 24 4.25 1.58 -13.31
N ILE A 25 3.37 0.92 -12.58
CA ILE A 25 1.93 1.19 -12.54
C ILE A 25 1.66 2.09 -11.34
N ASP A 26 0.88 3.15 -11.55
CA ASP A 26 0.40 3.99 -10.46
C ASP A 26 -0.80 3.31 -9.81
N VAL A 27 -0.64 2.87 -8.57
CA VAL A 27 -1.73 2.35 -7.75
C VAL A 27 -1.93 3.31 -6.60
N ALA A 28 -2.94 4.16 -6.75
CA ALA A 28 -3.38 5.07 -5.70
C ALA A 28 -2.29 6.06 -5.23
N GLY A 29 -1.40 6.50 -6.13
CA GLY A 29 -0.30 7.43 -5.86
C GLY A 29 1.03 6.73 -5.54
N GLU A 30 1.04 5.41 -5.40
CA GLU A 30 2.26 4.62 -5.23
C GLU A 30 2.69 3.99 -6.55
N LYS A 31 3.99 4.01 -6.84
CA LYS A 31 4.55 3.42 -8.05
C LYS A 31 4.90 1.97 -7.79
N ILE A 32 4.10 1.07 -8.33
CA ILE A 32 4.23 -0.37 -8.13
C ILE A 32 4.76 -1.03 -9.40
N GLY A 33 5.71 -1.95 -9.26
CA GLY A 33 6.23 -2.67 -10.42
C GLY A 33 5.17 -3.60 -11.01
N GLY A 34 5.17 -3.69 -12.33
CA GLY A 34 4.22 -4.49 -13.09
C GLY A 34 4.61 -4.65 -14.54
N TRP A 35 3.64 -5.02 -15.36
CA TRP A 35 3.75 -5.01 -16.81
C TRP A 35 2.58 -4.26 -17.41
N ARG A 36 2.86 -3.51 -18.48
CA ARG A 36 1.87 -2.82 -19.29
C ARG A 36 1.87 -3.40 -20.69
N CYS A 37 0.68 -3.75 -21.18
CA CYS A 37 0.50 -4.15 -22.56
C CYS A 37 0.35 -2.93 -23.48
N SER A 38 0.65 -3.11 -24.77
CA SER A 38 0.34 -2.13 -25.81
C SER A 38 -1.16 -1.82 -25.96
N CYS A 39 -2.06 -2.72 -25.54
CA CYS A 39 -3.50 -2.46 -25.52
C CYS A 39 -3.96 -1.60 -24.33
N GLY A 40 -3.06 -1.26 -23.40
CA GLY A 40 -3.38 -0.48 -22.20
C GLY A 40 -3.71 -1.33 -20.96
N TYR A 41 -3.76 -2.67 -21.07
CA TYR A 41 -3.95 -3.53 -19.90
C TYR A 41 -2.72 -3.53 -18.99
N GLU A 42 -2.96 -3.47 -17.68
CA GLU A 42 -1.93 -3.35 -16.65
C GLU A 42 -1.99 -4.53 -15.67
N MET A 43 -0.82 -5.05 -15.30
CA MET A 43 -0.69 -6.18 -14.38
C MET A 43 0.34 -5.88 -13.31
N ILE A 44 -0.06 -5.99 -12.05
CA ILE A 44 0.83 -5.80 -10.90
C ILE A 44 1.64 -7.08 -10.69
N ARG A 45 2.93 -6.98 -10.36
CA ARG A 45 3.74 -8.15 -10.02
C ARG A 45 3.19 -8.85 -8.78
N PRO A 46 3.06 -10.19 -8.74
CA PRO A 46 2.54 -10.90 -7.57
C PRO A 46 3.27 -10.52 -6.27
N LYS A 47 4.60 -10.39 -6.31
CA LYS A 47 5.43 -9.94 -5.18
C LYS A 47 5.10 -8.55 -4.64
N ASP A 48 4.54 -7.69 -5.50
CA ASP A 48 4.20 -6.30 -5.16
C ASP A 48 2.69 -6.12 -4.92
N PHE A 49 1.87 -7.12 -5.24
CA PHE A 49 0.42 -7.07 -5.08
C PHE A 49 0.00 -6.95 -3.61
N GLU A 50 0.66 -7.65 -2.70
CA GLU A 50 0.36 -7.58 -1.27
C GLU A 50 0.54 -6.16 -0.73
N LYS A 51 1.64 -5.49 -1.10
CA LYS A 51 1.89 -4.08 -0.75
C LYS A 51 0.84 -3.16 -1.34
N ALA A 52 0.50 -3.34 -2.61
CA ALA A 52 -0.55 -2.59 -3.28
C ALA A 52 -1.89 -2.70 -2.55
N TYR A 53 -2.25 -3.93 -2.18
CA TYR A 53 -3.50 -4.25 -1.51
C TYR A 53 -3.57 -3.64 -0.10
N LEU A 54 -2.51 -3.77 0.69
CA LEU A 54 -2.41 -3.18 2.03
C LEU A 54 -2.51 -1.64 1.96
N PHE A 55 -1.84 -1.01 1.00
CA PHE A 55 -1.93 0.43 0.80
C PHE A 55 -3.36 0.88 0.45
N LEU A 56 -4.05 0.17 -0.45
CA LEU A 56 -5.44 0.44 -0.80
C LEU A 56 -6.39 0.28 0.40
N GLN A 57 -6.15 -0.71 1.26
CA GLN A 57 -6.91 -0.85 2.51
C GLN A 57 -6.65 0.30 3.48
N ALA A 58 -5.38 0.67 3.67
CA ALA A 58 -4.96 1.75 4.56
C ALA A 58 -5.52 3.12 4.16
N ARG A 59 -5.78 3.36 2.87
CA ARG A 59 -6.39 4.61 2.38
C ARG A 59 -7.88 4.75 2.71
N LYS A 60 -8.57 3.68 3.13
CA LYS A 60 -9.99 3.78 3.52
C LYS A 60 -10.10 4.57 4.82
N ARG A 61 -10.96 5.60 4.85
CA ARG A 61 -11.25 6.33 6.08
C ARG A 61 -11.95 5.42 7.07
N GLU A 62 -11.26 5.04 8.13
CA GLU A 62 -11.81 4.25 9.23
C GLU A 62 -11.97 5.11 10.48
N ARG A 63 -13.09 4.94 11.19
CA ARG A 63 -13.29 5.59 12.49
C ARG A 63 -12.56 4.78 13.55
N VAL A 64 -11.53 5.37 14.13
CA VAL A 64 -10.73 4.74 15.19
C VAL A 64 -11.19 5.18 16.57
N LYS A 65 -11.02 4.31 17.56
CA LYS A 65 -11.34 4.62 18.95
C LYS A 65 -10.23 5.47 19.56
N ILE A 66 -10.62 6.54 20.25
CA ILE A 66 -9.74 7.30 21.14
C ILE A 66 -10.05 6.88 22.57
N SER A 67 -9.04 6.48 23.33
CA SER A 67 -9.17 6.04 24.73
C SER A 67 -8.29 6.88 25.65
N LYS A 68 -8.76 7.18 26.85
CA LYS A 68 -7.97 7.89 27.87
C LYS A 68 -7.11 6.89 28.67
N ARG A 69 -5.84 7.21 28.89
CA ARG A 69 -4.94 6.44 29.77
C ARG A 69 -4.17 7.41 30.68
N GLY A 70 -4.60 7.50 31.93
CA GLY A 70 -4.05 8.48 32.87
C GLY A 70 -4.29 9.92 32.38
N ASN A 71 -3.22 10.68 32.21
CA ASN A 71 -3.25 12.06 31.72
C ASN A 71 -3.08 12.19 30.20
N SER A 72 -3.04 11.08 29.45
CA SER A 72 -2.91 11.09 28.00
C SER A 72 -4.08 10.39 27.28
N TYR A 73 -4.16 10.61 25.97
CA TYR A 73 -5.07 9.92 25.08
C TYR A 73 -4.28 8.98 24.16
N MET A 74 -4.91 7.86 23.81
CA MET A 74 -4.40 6.86 22.89
C MET A 74 -5.34 6.73 21.70
N VAL A 75 -4.77 6.76 20.50
CA VAL A 75 -5.48 6.49 19.25
C VAL A 75 -5.08 5.09 18.80
N THR A 76 -6.05 4.23 18.52
CA THR A 76 -5.78 2.91 17.95
C THR A 76 -5.44 3.05 16.47
N ILE A 77 -4.23 2.64 16.07
CA ILE A 77 -3.84 2.57 14.65
C ILE A 77 -4.30 1.20 14.10
N PRO A 78 -5.16 1.16 13.06
CA PRO A 78 -5.55 -0.09 12.41
C PRO A 78 -4.34 -0.85 11.88
N LYS A 79 -4.39 -2.19 11.98
CA LYS A 79 -3.28 -3.06 11.58
C LYS A 79 -2.84 -2.83 10.12
N ALA A 80 -3.79 -2.63 9.20
CA ALA A 80 -3.47 -2.35 7.79
C ALA A 80 -2.60 -1.09 7.61
N ILE A 81 -2.83 -0.05 8.41
CA ILE A 81 -2.01 1.17 8.39
C ILE A 81 -0.64 0.90 9.02
N ALA A 82 -0.61 0.19 10.15
CA ALA A 82 0.63 -0.18 10.83
C ALA A 82 1.54 -1.05 9.95
N ASP A 83 0.98 -2.00 9.20
CA ASP A 83 1.71 -2.88 8.28
C ASP A 83 2.32 -2.09 7.11
N VAL A 84 1.58 -1.09 6.57
CA VAL A 84 2.07 -0.22 5.49
C VAL A 84 3.21 0.69 5.95
N ILE A 85 3.06 1.32 7.13
CA ILE A 85 4.08 2.21 7.71
C ILE A 85 5.26 1.38 8.29
N GLY A 86 5.05 0.08 8.53
CA GLY A 86 6.00 -0.79 9.20
C GLY A 86 6.25 -0.35 10.63
N ILE A 87 5.20 -0.07 11.40
CA ILE A 87 5.30 0.25 12.83
C ILE A 87 5.71 -1.01 13.59
N ASP A 88 6.97 -1.06 14.03
CA ASP A 88 7.45 -2.01 15.01
C ASP A 88 7.50 -1.37 16.41
N LYS A 89 8.09 -2.07 17.39
CA LYS A 89 8.08 -1.65 18.80
C LYS A 89 8.87 -0.34 19.07
N ASP A 90 9.72 0.09 18.15
CA ASP A 90 10.71 1.14 18.40
C ASP A 90 10.51 2.39 17.53
N LYS A 91 9.44 2.45 16.73
CA LYS A 91 9.10 3.66 15.98
C LYS A 91 8.48 4.73 16.88
N THR A 92 9.01 5.94 16.74
CA THR A 92 8.45 7.15 17.34
C THR A 92 7.60 7.89 16.31
N ALA A 93 6.61 8.64 16.78
CA ALA A 93 5.77 9.45 15.93
C ALA A 93 5.67 10.85 16.52
N GLU A 94 5.66 11.86 15.66
CA GLU A 94 5.38 13.24 16.00
C GLU A 94 3.88 13.50 15.89
N ILE A 95 3.32 14.18 16.89
CA ILE A 95 1.92 14.59 16.90
C ILE A 95 1.84 16.09 17.12
N PHE A 96 1.09 16.78 16.25
CA PHE A 96 0.85 18.22 16.39
C PHE A 96 -0.58 18.58 16.01
N LEU A 97 -1.05 19.68 16.58
CA LEU A 97 -2.35 20.27 16.26
C LEU A 97 -2.19 21.08 14.97
N LYS A 98 -2.82 20.63 13.89
CA LYS A 98 -2.80 21.32 12.59
C LYS A 98 -3.76 22.51 12.57
N ASP A 99 -4.93 22.32 13.17
CA ASP A 99 -5.99 23.32 13.35
C ASP A 99 -6.84 22.92 14.58
N PRO A 100 -7.77 23.77 15.08
CA PRO A 100 -8.52 23.51 16.31
C PRO A 100 -9.27 22.19 16.39
N HIS A 101 -9.47 21.49 15.27
CA HIS A 101 -10.21 20.24 15.19
C HIS A 101 -9.41 19.08 14.59
N THR A 102 -8.15 19.30 14.20
CA THR A 102 -7.34 18.31 13.48
C THR A 102 -5.98 18.15 14.12
N ILE A 103 -5.67 16.92 14.54
CA ILE A 103 -4.31 16.49 14.84
C ILE A 103 -3.71 15.79 13.63
N SER A 104 -2.43 16.03 13.38
CA SER A 104 -1.64 15.27 12.40
C SER A 104 -0.63 14.42 13.15
N ILE A 105 -0.53 13.14 12.73
CA ILE A 105 0.44 12.18 13.24
C ILE A 105 1.38 11.85 12.09
N ILE A 106 2.67 12.10 12.29
CA ILE A 106 3.75 11.76 11.34
C ILE A 106 4.59 10.68 12.00
N VAL A 107 4.80 9.57 11.30
CA VAL A 107 5.55 8.40 11.75
C VAL A 107 6.79 8.23 10.88
#